data_AF-A0A7W8MQ04-F1
#
_entry.id   AF-A0A7W8MQ04-F1
#
_cell.length_a   1.000
_cell.length_b   1.000
_cell.length_c   1.000
_cell.angle_alpha   90.00
_cell.angle_beta   90.00
_cell.angle_gamma   90.00
#
_symmetry.space_group_name_H-M   'P 1'
#
loop_
_entity.id
_entity.type
_entity.pdbx_description
1 polymer ?
#
loop_
_entity_poly.entity_id
_entity_poly.type
_entity_poly.pdbx_seq_one_letter_code
_entity_poly.pdbx_strand_id
1 'polypeptide(L)'
;MIHGFVVMPDHFHLLITPQESLELAVQCIKGGFSFRAKKEFDWSGDVWVAGFSDHRIRDYEDFEVHQRYIAKNPVEARLAERAGDHAYCSANGQFELDAFPQGLKPPLAVMADGAAKAAPFQDKSGDQGNET
;
A
#
# COMPACT_ATOMS: atom_id res chain seq x y z
N MET A 1 10.32 7.25 0.86
CA MET A 1 10.08 7.20 2.31
C MET A 1 9.43 5.88 2.67
N ILE A 2 9.81 5.24 3.78
CA ILE A 2 9.29 3.96 4.26
C ILE A 2 8.61 4.18 5.61
N HIS A 3 7.32 3.85 5.69
CA HIS A 3 6.47 4.08 6.85
C HIS A 3 6.15 2.82 7.65
N GLY A 4 6.36 1.65 7.05
CA GLY A 4 6.12 0.35 7.67
C GLY A 4 6.38 -0.78 6.68
N PHE A 5 6.72 -1.96 7.20
CA PHE A 5 6.97 -3.13 6.36
C PHE A 5 6.91 -4.43 7.16
N VAL A 6 6.77 -5.52 6.44
CA VAL A 6 7.05 -6.87 6.94
C VAL A 6 7.62 -7.71 5.80
N VAL A 7 8.69 -8.45 6.09
CA VAL A 7 9.21 -9.49 5.20
C VAL A 7 8.78 -10.85 5.74
N MET A 8 8.03 -11.56 4.92
CA MET A 8 7.56 -12.92 5.16
C MET A 8 8.46 -13.90 4.39
N PRO A 9 8.42 -15.21 4.69
CA PRO A 9 9.26 -16.19 3.99
C PRO A 9 9.07 -16.24 2.47
N ASP A 10 7.87 -15.89 1.97
CA ASP A 10 7.46 -16.03 0.57
C ASP A 10 7.02 -14.70 -0.09
N HIS A 11 6.80 -13.63 0.69
CA HIS A 11 6.40 -12.32 0.18
C HIS A 11 6.79 -11.19 1.15
N PHE A 12 6.44 -9.95 0.81
CA PHE A 12 6.59 -8.81 1.71
C PHE A 12 5.41 -7.84 1.54
N HIS A 13 5.14 -7.05 2.58
CA HIS A 13 4.27 -5.87 2.48
C HIS A 13 5.07 -4.61 2.80
N LEU A 14 4.81 -3.54 2.04
CA LEU A 14 5.46 -2.24 2.18
C LEU A 14 4.41 -1.14 2.27
N LEU A 15 4.61 -0.23 3.22
CA LEU A 15 3.89 1.04 3.31
C LEU A 15 4.89 2.15 3.03
N ILE A 16 4.82 2.74 1.84
CA ILE A 16 5.85 3.65 1.33
C ILE A 16 5.23 4.88 0.66
N THR A 17 5.98 5.97 0.66
CA THR A 17 5.79 7.08 -0.29
C THR A 17 6.93 7.01 -1.30
N PRO A 18 6.70 6.54 -2.54
CA PRO A 18 7.73 6.51 -3.57
C PRO A 18 8.10 7.94 -4.00
N GLN A 19 9.39 8.16 -4.28
CA GLN A 19 9.85 9.46 -4.82
C GLN A 19 9.55 9.60 -6.31
N GLU A 20 9.58 8.47 -7.02
CA GLU A 20 9.21 8.33 -8.43
C GLU A 20 7.88 7.55 -8.53
N SER A 21 7.66 6.84 -9.63
CA SER A 21 6.50 5.94 -9.75
C SER A 21 6.63 4.73 -8.83
N LEU A 22 5.48 4.17 -8.43
CA LEU A 22 5.42 2.96 -7.60
C LEU A 22 6.04 1.76 -8.32
N GLU A 23 5.81 1.66 -9.63
CA GLU A 23 6.34 0.59 -10.49
C GLU A 23 7.87 0.61 -10.50
N LEU A 24 8.48 1.80 -10.64
CA LEU A 24 9.93 1.93 -10.63
C LEU A 24 10.51 1.55 -9.26
N ALA A 25 9.88 1.99 -8.16
CA ALA A 25 10.31 1.62 -6.81
C ALA A 25 10.27 0.09 -6.62
N VAL A 26 9.18 -0.57 -7.00
CA VAL A 26 9.03 -2.03 -6.90
C VAL A 26 10.01 -2.76 -7.82
N GLN A 27 10.23 -2.26 -9.05
CA GLN A 27 11.21 -2.81 -9.97
C GLN A 27 12.62 -2.77 -9.39
N CYS A 28 13.03 -1.65 -8.78
CA CYS A 28 14.33 -1.51 -8.13
C CYS A 28 14.49 -2.51 -6.97
N ILE A 29 13.46 -2.66 -6.13
CA ILE A 29 13.48 -3.60 -4.99
C ILE A 29 13.62 -5.05 -5.49
N LYS A 30 12.71 -5.48 -6.37
CA LYS A 30 12.67 -6.85 -6.89
C LYS A 30 13.94 -7.17 -7.70
N GLY A 31 14.35 -6.26 -8.58
CA GLY A 31 15.54 -6.42 -9.42
C GLY A 31 16.83 -6.44 -8.61
N GLY A 32 16.96 -5.54 -7.63
CA GLY A 32 18.11 -5.50 -6.73
C GLY A 32 18.26 -6.78 -5.91
N PHE A 33 17.15 -7.31 -5.38
CA PHE A 33 17.16 -8.60 -4.70
C PHE A 33 17.54 -9.75 -5.63
N SER A 34 16.93 -9.85 -6.82
CA SER A 34 17.23 -10.93 -7.78
C SER A 34 18.70 -10.92 -8.21
N PHE A 35 19.27 -9.73 -8.43
CA PHE A 35 20.69 -9.58 -8.75
C PHE A 35 21.58 -10.13 -7.63
N ARG A 36 21.29 -9.76 -6.38
CA ARG A 36 22.04 -10.25 -5.21
C ARG A 36 21.84 -11.74 -5.00
N ALA A 37 20.62 -12.25 -5.12
CA ALA A 37 20.31 -13.65 -4.94
C ALA A 37 21.08 -14.54 -5.94
N LYS A 38 21.14 -14.12 -7.21
CA LYS A 38 21.93 -14.80 -8.24
C LYS A 38 23.42 -14.79 -7.94
N LYS A 39 23.94 -13.68 -7.38
CA LYS A 39 25.36 -13.53 -7.06
C LYS A 39 25.79 -14.24 -5.78
N GLU A 40 24.96 -14.20 -4.75
CA GLU A 40 25.29 -14.63 -3.38
C GLU A 40 24.85 -16.08 -3.11
N PHE A 41 23.81 -16.58 -3.79
CA PHE A 41 23.24 -17.91 -3.55
C PHE A 41 23.26 -18.82 -4.79
N ASP A 42 23.92 -18.41 -5.89
CA ASP A 42 23.93 -19.11 -7.19
C ASP A 42 22.51 -19.43 -7.71
N TRP A 43 21.54 -18.57 -7.37
CA TRP A 43 20.15 -18.78 -7.74
C TRP A 43 19.89 -18.44 -9.21
N SER A 44 19.40 -19.42 -9.98
CA SER A 44 19.14 -19.25 -11.42
C SER A 44 17.65 -19.20 -11.81
N GLY A 45 16.75 -19.39 -10.85
CA GLY A 45 15.29 -19.38 -11.08
C GLY A 45 14.65 -18.01 -10.94
N ASP A 46 13.37 -17.93 -11.30
CA ASP A 46 12.55 -16.75 -10.99
C ASP A 46 12.30 -16.66 -9.49
N VAL A 47 12.61 -15.49 -8.92
CA VAL A 47 12.36 -15.21 -7.49
C VAL A 47 10.93 -14.69 -7.30
N TRP A 48 10.45 -13.88 -8.24
CA TRP A 48 9.24 -13.09 -8.06
C TRP A 48 8.15 -13.47 -9.04
N VAL A 49 6.92 -13.50 -8.57
CA VAL A 49 5.74 -13.47 -9.43
C VAL A 49 5.69 -12.13 -10.18
N ALA A 50 5.19 -12.13 -11.42
CA ALA A 50 4.98 -10.93 -12.21
C ALA A 50 3.97 -9.98 -11.54
N GLY A 51 4.25 -8.67 -11.56
CA GLY A 51 3.40 -7.65 -10.95
C GLY A 51 3.56 -7.51 -9.44
N PHE A 52 2.61 -6.79 -8.83
CA PHE A 52 2.43 -6.57 -7.39
C PHE A 52 0.98 -6.08 -7.14
N SER A 53 0.51 -6.18 -5.91
CA SER A 53 -0.76 -5.57 -5.49
C SER A 53 -0.47 -4.24 -4.78
N ASP A 54 -1.27 -3.21 -5.08
CA ASP A 54 -1.16 -1.91 -4.44
C ASP A 54 -2.51 -1.41 -3.91
N HIS A 55 -2.42 -0.54 -2.91
CA HIS A 55 -3.54 0.22 -2.38
C HIS A 55 -3.06 1.64 -2.06
N ARG A 56 -3.79 2.64 -2.57
CA ARG A 56 -3.47 4.05 -2.31
C ARG A 56 -4.12 4.51 -1.01
N ILE A 57 -3.28 4.80 -0.02
CA ILE A 57 -3.69 5.39 1.26
C ILE A 57 -4.35 6.75 1.06
N ARG A 58 -5.57 6.90 1.59
CA ARG A 58 -6.40 8.10 1.36
C ARG A 58 -6.34 9.10 2.50
N ASP A 59 -6.19 8.61 3.72
CA ASP A 59 -6.16 9.42 4.93
C ASP A 59 -5.42 8.68 6.06
N TYR A 60 -5.41 9.27 7.25
CA TYR A 60 -4.72 8.73 8.40
C TYR A 60 -5.37 7.45 8.96
N GLU A 61 -6.69 7.32 8.87
CA GLU A 61 -7.38 6.13 9.37
C GLU A 61 -7.03 4.92 8.49
N ASP A 62 -7.05 5.10 7.16
CA ASP A 62 -6.63 4.10 6.19
C ASP A 62 -5.15 3.72 6.37
N PHE A 63 -4.29 4.70 6.68
CA PHE A 63 -2.89 4.47 7.04
C PHE A 63 -2.75 3.58 8.27
N GLU A 64 -3.46 3.88 9.35
CA GLU A 64 -3.40 3.10 10.58
C GLU A 64 -3.90 1.67 10.38
N VAL A 65 -4.97 1.48 9.59
CA VAL A 65 -5.49 0.15 9.24
C VAL A 65 -4.42 -0.67 8.54
N HIS A 66 -3.76 -0.12 7.53
CA HIS A 66 -2.71 -0.81 6.78
C HIS A 66 -1.45 -1.06 7.61
N GLN A 67 -1.06 -0.10 8.46
CA GLN A 67 0.08 -0.29 9.37
C GLN A 67 -0.20 -1.43 10.36
N ARG A 68 -1.40 -1.51 10.93
CA ARG A 68 -1.81 -2.61 11.83
C ARG A 68 -1.89 -3.94 11.09
N TYR A 69 -2.40 -3.95 9.86
CA TYR A 69 -2.41 -5.15 9.01
C TYR A 69 -0.98 -5.68 8.82
N ILE A 70 -0.04 -4.84 8.38
CA ILE A 70 1.37 -5.19 8.20
C ILE A 70 1.96 -5.78 9.49
N ALA A 71 1.71 -5.13 10.64
CA ALA A 71 2.20 -5.60 11.93
C ALA A 71 1.63 -6.97 12.35
N LYS A 72 0.38 -7.28 11.98
CA LYS A 72 -0.30 -8.53 12.36
C LYS A 72 0.11 -9.73 11.51
N ASN A 73 0.56 -9.52 10.28
CA ASN A 73 0.87 -10.61 9.34
C ASN A 73 1.76 -11.73 9.91
N PRO A 74 2.89 -11.44 10.62
CA PRO A 74 3.70 -12.49 11.22
C PRO A 74 2.95 -13.34 12.25
N VAL A 75 2.04 -12.72 13.02
CA VAL A 75 1.25 -13.40 14.05
C VAL A 75 0.19 -14.28 13.41
N GLU A 76 -0.52 -13.75 12.41
CA GLU A 76 -1.54 -14.50 11.66
C GLU A 76 -0.93 -15.70 10.92
N ALA A 77 0.30 -15.56 10.43
CA ALA A 77 1.09 -16.64 9.82
C ALA A 77 1.78 -17.57 10.84
N ARG A 78 1.62 -17.33 12.16
CA ARG A 78 2.25 -18.11 13.24
C ARG A 78 3.78 -18.11 13.21
N LEU A 79 4.39 -17.06 12.67
CA LEU A 79 5.84 -16.83 12.71
C LEU A 79 6.29 -16.19 14.02
N ALA A 80 5.37 -15.55 14.74
CA ALA A 80 5.62 -14.87 16.00
C ALA A 80 4.38 -14.89 16.91
N GLU A 81 4.58 -14.88 18.24
CA GLU A 81 3.46 -14.75 19.19
C GLU A 81 2.92 -13.32 19.23
N ARG A 82 3.80 -12.33 19.09
CA ARG A 82 3.46 -10.90 19.02
C ARG A 82 4.12 -10.26 17.79
N ALA A 83 3.49 -9.23 17.26
CA ALA A 83 4.00 -8.47 16.11
C ALA A 83 5.46 -8.00 16.30
N GLY A 84 5.78 -7.57 17.53
CA GLY A 84 7.11 -7.10 17.88
C GLY A 84 8.19 -8.19 17.94
N ASP A 85 7.83 -9.47 17.96
CA ASP A 85 8.81 -10.55 18.09
C ASP A 85 9.39 -10.98 16.72
N HIS A 86 8.74 -10.58 15.62
CA HIS A 86 9.26 -10.86 14.28
C HIS A 86 10.32 -9.85 13.88
N ALA A 87 11.59 -10.27 13.84
CA ALA A 87 12.73 -9.40 13.58
C ALA A 87 12.67 -8.67 12.22
N TYR A 88 11.94 -9.22 11.24
CA TYR A 88 11.79 -8.62 9.91
C TYR A 88 10.47 -7.86 9.73
N CYS A 89 9.88 -7.39 10.83
CA CYS A 89 8.71 -6.51 10.83
C CYS A 89 9.05 -5.16 11.44
N SER A 90 8.53 -4.09 10.86
CA SER A 90 8.69 -2.74 11.40
C SER A 90 8.08 -2.57 12.81
N ALA A 91 7.12 -3.43 13.19
CA ALA A 91 6.54 -3.44 14.53
C ALA A 91 7.51 -3.90 15.64
N ASN A 92 8.65 -4.50 15.29
CA ASN A 92 9.70 -4.85 16.23
C ASN A 92 10.39 -3.61 16.85
N GLY A 93 10.32 -2.45 16.18
CA GLY A 93 10.84 -1.18 16.70
C GLY A 93 12.34 -0.98 16.52
N GLN A 94 13.03 -1.90 15.84
CA GLN A 94 14.47 -1.81 15.52
C GLN A 94 14.79 -0.98 14.28
N PHE A 95 13.78 -0.51 13.55
CA PHE A 95 13.95 0.20 12.27
C PHE A 95 13.56 1.67 12.41
N GLU A 96 14.37 2.54 11.83
CA GLU A 96 13.99 3.93 11.62
C GLU A 96 12.95 4.00 10.49
N LEU A 97 11.80 4.61 10.77
CA LEU A 97 10.69 4.73 9.83
C LEU A 97 10.34 6.21 9.64
N ASP A 98 9.94 6.55 8.43
CA ASP A 98 9.40 7.84 8.09
C ASP A 98 7.99 7.99 8.67
N ALA A 99 7.71 9.14 9.30
CA ALA A 99 6.36 9.46 9.75
C ALA A 99 5.37 9.55 8.57
N PHE A 100 4.08 9.33 8.84
CA PHE A 100 3.03 9.60 7.87
C PHE A 100 3.10 11.08 7.44
N PRO A 101 3.14 11.39 6.12
CA PRO A 101 3.21 12.77 5.66
C PRO A 101 1.95 13.52 6.09
N GLN A 102 2.11 14.47 7.01
CA GLN A 102 1.03 15.39 7.38
C GLN A 102 0.79 16.35 6.20
N GLY A 103 -0.43 16.37 5.65
CA GLY A 103 -0.78 17.30 4.57
C GLY A 103 -1.56 16.75 3.39
N LEU A 104 -2.11 15.52 3.45
CA LEU A 104 -3.04 15.02 2.42
C LEU A 104 -4.44 15.65 2.47
N LYS A 105 -4.69 16.62 3.37
CA LYS A 105 -5.77 17.56 3.12
C LYS A 105 -5.43 18.25 1.80
N PRO A 106 -6.31 18.26 0.77
CA PRO A 106 -6.14 19.23 -0.29
C PRO A 106 -5.93 20.59 0.38
N PRO A 107 -5.10 21.50 -0.19
CA PRO A 107 -5.15 22.88 0.24
C PRO A 107 -6.63 23.21 0.27
N LEU A 108 -7.15 23.62 1.43
CA LEU A 108 -8.42 24.30 1.45
C LEU A 108 -8.22 25.42 0.44
N ALA A 109 -8.70 25.19 -0.78
CA ALA A 109 -8.97 26.27 -1.70
C ALA A 109 -9.81 27.18 -0.83
N VAL A 110 -9.21 28.31 -0.44
CA VAL A 110 -9.92 29.41 0.13
C VAL A 110 -11.06 29.61 -0.86
N MET A 111 -12.25 29.16 -0.47
CA MET A 111 -13.45 29.41 -1.24
C MET A 111 -13.66 30.90 -1.10
N ALA A 112 -13.04 31.65 -2.01
CA ALA A 112 -13.65 32.85 -2.50
C ALA A 112 -14.92 32.40 -3.22
N ASP A 113 -16.03 32.99 -2.77
CA ASP A 113 -17.38 32.70 -3.21
C ASP A 113 -17.48 32.51 -4.73
N GLY A 114 -17.95 31.33 -5.12
CA GLY A 114 -18.21 30.97 -6.51
C GLY A 114 -19.15 29.78 -6.54
N ALA A 115 -20.44 30.03 -6.32
CA ALA A 115 -21.49 29.03 -6.40
C ALA A 115 -21.49 28.35 -7.79
N ALA A 116 -21.01 27.11 -7.87
CA ALA A 116 -21.27 26.23 -9.01
C ALA A 116 -22.47 25.35 -8.66
N LYS A 117 -23.61 25.67 -9.28
CA LYS A 117 -24.89 24.95 -9.13
C LYS A 117 -24.75 23.57 -9.80
N ALA A 118 -24.75 22.50 -9.01
CA ALA A 118 -24.84 21.14 -9.54
C ALA A 118 -26.25 20.89 -10.12
N ALA A 119 -26.32 20.31 -11.32
CA ALA A 119 -27.57 19.89 -11.95
C ALA A 119 -28.14 18.66 -11.22
N PRO A 120 -29.48 18.53 -11.09
CA PRO A 120 -30.08 17.39 -10.40
C PRO A 120 -29.96 16.09 -11.23
N PHE A 121 -29.73 14.99 -10.52
CA PHE A 121 -29.80 13.61 -11.03
C PHE A 121 -31.17 13.34 -11.68
N GLN A 122 -31.17 12.80 -12.90
CA GLN A 122 -32.36 12.20 -13.49
C GLN A 122 -32.43 10.73 -13.09
N ASP A 123 -33.50 10.38 -12.38
CA ASP A 123 -33.89 8.99 -12.09
C ASP A 123 -34.64 8.44 -13.32
N LYS A 124 -34.20 7.31 -13.87
CA LYS A 124 -34.94 6.61 -14.93
C LYS A 124 -35.51 5.32 -14.35
N SER A 125 -36.70 5.44 -13.78
CA SER A 125 -37.61 4.32 -13.52
C SER A 125 -38.76 4.35 -14.55
N GLY A 126 -38.83 3.29 -15.36
CA GLY A 126 -40.06 2.83 -16.03
C GLY A 126 -40.29 3.30 -17.45
N ASP A 127 -40.11 2.40 -18.41
CA ASP A 127 -40.96 2.38 -19.61
C ASP A 127 -41.49 0.95 -19.81
N GLN A 128 -42.81 0.83 -19.81
CA GLN A 128 -43.56 -0.39 -20.09
C GLN A 128 -43.76 -0.46 -21.60
N GLY A 129 -43.06 -1.39 -22.26
CA GLY A 129 -43.32 -1.76 -23.64
C GLY A 129 -44.46 -2.78 -23.72
N ASN A 130 -45.56 -2.35 -24.32
CA ASN A 130 -46.76 -3.10 -24.65
C ASN A 130 -46.50 -4.02 -25.87
N GLU A 131 -46.67 -5.34 -25.71
CA GLU A 131 -46.75 -6.30 -26.83
C GLU A 131 -48.19 -6.81 -26.96
N THR A 132 -48.75 -6.65 -28.16
CA THR A 132 -49.87 -7.45 -28.70
C THR A 132 -49.43 -8.01 -30.03
#